data_AF-A0A9W4T679-F1
#
_entry.id   AF-A0A9W4T679-F1
#
_cell.length_a   1.000
_cell.length_b   1.000
_cell.length_c   1.000
_cell.angle_alpha   90.00
_cell.angle_beta   90.00
_cell.angle_gamma   90.00
#
_symmetry.space_group_name_H-M   'P 1'
#
loop_
_entity.id
_entity.type
_entity.pdbx_description
1 polymer ?
#
loop_
_entity_poly.entity_id
_entity_poly.type
_entity_poly.pdbx_seq_one_letter_code
_entity_poly.pdbx_strand_id
1 'polypeptide(L)'
;RQELCKEIATKLLGPPSNIRRPDFLKTPDHPLGLELDIHYPQYGFAIEVQGIQHECFHTFFHKNQEDFEKQFARDQLKKELCNKNQIVLIEIWYYEDPYIVISQQLQKL
;
A
#
# COMPACT_ATOMS: atom_id res chain seq x y z
N ARG A 1 -12.88 -1.32 -2.64
CA ARG A 1 -11.94 -0.42 -3.35
C ARG A 1 -10.62 -1.09 -3.66
N GLN A 2 -10.01 -1.78 -2.68
CA GLN A 2 -8.87 -2.68 -2.93
C GLN A 2 -9.15 -3.71 -4.05
N GLU A 3 -10.29 -4.41 -4.01
CA GLU A 3 -10.63 -5.38 -5.06
C GLU A 3 -10.79 -4.72 -6.44
N LEU A 4 -11.30 -3.49 -6.51
CA LEU A 4 -11.39 -2.72 -7.75
C LEU A 4 -10.00 -2.35 -8.28
N CYS A 5 -9.10 -1.87 -7.42
CA CYS A 5 -7.72 -1.57 -7.81
C CYS A 5 -7.00 -2.84 -8.31
N LYS A 6 -7.24 -3.97 -7.62
CA LYS A 6 -6.70 -5.27 -7.99
C LYS A 6 -7.25 -5.76 -9.33
N GLU A 7 -8.55 -5.61 -9.59
CA GLU A 7 -9.16 -5.96 -10.87
C GLU A 7 -8.59 -5.12 -12.02
N ILE A 8 -8.48 -3.81 -11.83
CA ILE A 8 -7.90 -2.89 -12.82
C ILE A 8 -6.44 -3.27 -13.10
N ALA A 9 -5.62 -3.40 -12.06
CA ALA A 9 -4.22 -3.79 -12.22
C ALA A 9 -4.08 -5.17 -12.87
N THR A 10 -4.95 -6.12 -12.51
CA THR A 10 -4.97 -7.46 -13.10
C THR A 10 -5.30 -7.43 -14.59
N LYS A 11 -6.26 -6.60 -15.00
CA LYS A 11 -6.61 -6.41 -16.43
C LYS A 11 -5.46 -5.80 -17.24
N LEU A 12 -4.67 -4.91 -16.63
CA LEU A 12 -3.58 -4.20 -17.32
C LEU A 12 -2.27 -5.00 -17.36
N LEU A 13 -1.94 -5.72 -16.29
CA LEU A 13 -0.61 -6.29 -16.06
C LEU A 13 -0.61 -7.80 -15.81
N GLY A 14 -1.79 -8.42 -15.76
CA GLY A 14 -1.94 -9.79 -15.27
C GLY A 14 -1.98 -9.87 -13.74
N PRO A 15 -2.13 -11.09 -13.19
CA PRO A 15 -2.35 -11.27 -11.75
C PRO A 15 -1.17 -10.76 -10.92
N PRO A 16 -1.44 -10.12 -9.75
CA PRO A 16 -0.39 -9.75 -8.81
C PRO A 16 0.23 -10.99 -8.16
N SER A 17 1.34 -10.77 -7.44
CA SER A 17 1.95 -11.81 -6.62
C SER A 17 0.98 -12.29 -5.52
N ASN A 18 1.01 -13.60 -5.26
CA ASN A 18 0.32 -14.20 -4.11
C ASN A 18 1.02 -13.85 -2.77
N ILE A 19 2.26 -13.35 -2.82
CA ILE A 19 3.03 -12.96 -1.63
C ILE A 19 2.71 -11.51 -1.27
N ARG A 20 1.78 -11.35 -0.33
CA ARG A 20 1.40 -10.04 0.22
C ARG A 20 2.31 -9.54 1.33
N ARG A 21 3.06 -10.43 1.99
CA ARG A 21 4.01 -10.09 3.06
C ARG A 21 5.42 -10.52 2.67
N PRO A 22 6.06 -9.81 1.74
CA PRO A 22 7.43 -10.13 1.35
C PRO A 22 8.39 -10.03 2.54
N ASP A 23 9.44 -10.86 2.55
CA ASP A 23 10.36 -10.97 3.69
C ASP A 23 11.04 -9.65 4.05
N PHE A 24 11.25 -8.77 3.07
CA PHE A 24 11.86 -7.47 3.30
C PHE A 24 10.99 -6.50 4.12
N LEU A 25 9.70 -6.83 4.32
CA LEU A 25 8.80 -6.07 5.19
C LEU A 25 8.81 -6.57 6.65
N LYS A 26 9.64 -7.56 6.99
CA LYS A 26 9.80 -8.06 8.37
C LYS A 26 10.63 -7.10 9.20
N THR A 27 10.16 -6.83 10.41
CA THR A 27 10.89 -6.06 11.43
C THR A 27 10.79 -6.77 12.79
N PRO A 28 11.59 -6.37 13.80
CA PRO A 28 11.43 -6.92 15.15
C PRO A 28 10.00 -6.77 15.71
N ASP A 29 9.33 -5.66 15.41
CA ASP A 29 7.94 -5.40 15.81
C ASP A 29 6.90 -6.11 14.91
N HIS A 30 7.31 -6.52 13.72
CA HIS A 30 6.48 -7.20 12.71
C HIS A 30 7.19 -8.44 12.16
N PRO A 31 7.31 -9.53 12.95
CA PRO A 31 8.07 -10.72 12.56
C PRO A 31 7.46 -11.48 11.37
N LEU A 32 6.15 -11.30 11.13
CA LEU A 32 5.44 -11.85 9.97
C LEU A 32 5.49 -10.94 8.73
N GLY A 33 6.08 -9.74 8.86
CA GLY A 33 6.12 -8.73 7.81
C GLY A 33 4.86 -7.85 7.75
N LEU A 34 5.05 -6.61 7.31
CA LEU A 34 3.95 -5.75 6.90
C LEU A 34 3.32 -6.29 5.61
N GLU A 35 2.02 -6.03 5.44
CA GLU A 35 1.25 -6.47 4.29
C GLU A 35 1.19 -5.39 3.21
N LEU A 36 1.29 -5.82 1.95
CA LEU A 36 1.01 -5.05 0.76
C LEU A 36 -0.35 -5.46 0.19
N ASP A 37 -1.20 -4.49 -0.14
CA ASP A 37 -2.52 -4.77 -0.69
C ASP A 37 -2.46 -5.49 -2.04
N ILE A 38 -1.62 -4.98 -2.94
CA ILE A 38 -1.39 -5.52 -4.28
C ILE A 38 0.11 -5.39 -4.59
N HIS A 39 0.78 -6.52 -4.84
CA HIS A 39 2.23 -6.55 -5.00
C HIS A 39 2.62 -7.06 -6.38
N TYR A 40 3.41 -6.28 -7.12
CA TYR A 40 3.92 -6.58 -8.45
C TYR A 40 5.46 -6.57 -8.45
N PRO A 41 6.10 -7.59 -7.85
CA PRO A 41 7.56 -7.63 -7.71
C PRO A 41 8.26 -7.62 -9.08
N GLN A 42 7.66 -8.24 -10.11
CA GLN A 42 8.25 -8.24 -11.46
C GLN A 42 8.32 -6.84 -12.11
N TYR A 43 7.48 -5.91 -11.66
CA TYR A 43 7.46 -4.53 -12.13
C TYR A 43 8.07 -3.55 -11.12
N GLY A 44 8.60 -4.04 -10.00
CA GLY A 44 9.24 -3.21 -8.99
C GLY A 44 8.28 -2.24 -8.27
N PHE A 45 6.99 -2.58 -8.14
CA PHE A 45 6.04 -1.73 -7.42
C PHE A 45 4.99 -2.51 -6.63
N ALA A 46 4.33 -1.80 -5.72
CA ALA A 46 3.15 -2.27 -5.00
C ALA A 46 2.11 -1.15 -4.93
N ILE A 47 0.83 -1.49 -4.80
CA ILE A 47 -0.27 -0.55 -4.62
C ILE A 47 -0.82 -0.72 -3.21
N GLU A 48 -1.05 0.40 -2.52
CA GLU A 48 -1.72 0.50 -1.22
C GLU A 48 -2.98 1.36 -1.37
N VAL A 49 -4.11 0.86 -0.89
CA VAL A 49 -5.38 1.59 -0.98
C VAL A 49 -5.66 2.28 0.34
N GLN A 50 -5.44 3.58 0.38
CA GLN A 50 -5.60 4.40 1.56
C GLN A 50 -7.08 4.77 1.79
N GLY A 51 -7.62 4.36 2.94
CA GLY A 51 -8.96 4.73 3.37
C GLY A 51 -9.01 6.11 4.03
N ILE A 52 -10.22 6.65 4.21
CA ILE A 52 -10.47 7.92 4.94
C ILE A 52 -9.89 7.93 6.36
N GLN A 53 -9.69 6.75 6.92
CA GLN A 53 -9.12 6.51 8.24
C GLN A 53 -7.65 6.95 8.35
N HIS A 54 -6.93 7.05 7.22
CA HIS A 54 -5.54 7.51 7.15
C HIS A 54 -5.42 9.03 6.96
N GLU A 55 -6.49 9.71 6.52
CA GLU A 55 -6.48 11.14 6.20
C GLU A 55 -6.79 12.02 7.42
N CYS A 56 -7.66 11.57 8.33
CA CYS A 56 -8.10 12.36 9.48
C CYS A 56 -8.28 11.50 10.74
N PHE A 57 -7.87 12.07 11.88
CA PHE A 57 -8.25 11.53 13.20
C PHE A 57 -9.76 11.62 13.35
N HIS A 58 -10.45 10.50 13.15
CA HIS A 58 -11.87 10.36 13.43
C HIS A 58 -12.04 9.50 14.67
N THR A 59 -12.72 10.00 15.71
CA THR A 59 -12.98 9.29 16.98
C THR A 59 -13.73 7.95 16.82
N PHE A 60 -14.26 7.69 15.63
CA PHE A 60 -14.94 6.45 15.25
C PHE A 60 -13.94 5.35 14.81
N PHE A 61 -12.76 5.74 14.32
CA PHE A 61 -11.71 4.83 13.83
C PHE A 61 -10.47 4.82 14.72
N HIS A 62 -10.23 5.90 15.48
CA HIS A 62 -9.09 6.05 16.39
C HIS A 62 -9.60 6.19 17.82
N LYS A 63 -9.28 5.22 18.70
CA LYS A 63 -9.68 5.29 20.12
C LYS A 63 -8.91 6.40 20.85
N ASN A 64 -7.62 6.57 20.52
CA ASN A 64 -6.70 7.55 21.12
C ASN A 64 -5.70 8.09 20.08
N GLN A 65 -5.11 9.27 20.32
CA GLN A 65 -4.11 9.91 19.45
C GLN A 65 -2.86 9.03 19.21
N GLU A 66 -2.46 8.23 20.19
CA GLU A 66 -1.34 7.29 20.04
C GLU A 66 -1.56 6.22 18.96
N ASP A 67 -2.80 5.78 18.75
CA ASP A 67 -3.08 4.74 17.74
C ASP A 67 -2.90 5.32 16.31
N PHE A 68 -3.23 6.60 16.14
CA PHE A 68 -2.99 7.34 14.91
C PHE A 68 -1.48 7.53 14.65
N GLU A 69 -0.71 7.90 15.67
CA GLU A 69 0.75 8.02 15.55
C GLU A 69 1.42 6.69 15.22
N LYS A 70 0.96 5.58 15.82
CA LYS A 70 1.43 4.23 15.49
C LYS A 70 1.07 3.85 14.06
N GLN A 71 -0.11 4.19 13.57
CA GLN A 71 -0.51 3.92 12.20
C GLN A 71 0.36 4.71 11.21
N PHE A 72 0.56 5.99 11.47
CA PHE A 72 1.45 6.82 10.66
C PHE A 72 2.90 6.29 10.65
N ALA A 73 3.43 5.91 11.81
CA ALA A 73 4.77 5.32 11.92
C ALA A 73 4.88 4.01 11.12
N ARG A 74 3.85 3.16 11.13
CA ARG A 74 3.81 1.92 10.34
C ARG A 74 3.76 2.19 8.85
N ASP A 75 2.98 3.18 8.41
CA ASP A 75 2.90 3.57 6.99
C ASP A 75 4.24 4.14 6.51
N GLN A 76 4.91 4.96 7.31
CA GLN A 76 6.25 5.47 7.01
C GLN A 76 7.29 4.34 6.93
N LEU A 77 7.28 3.43 7.91
CA LEU A 77 8.15 2.26 7.91
C LEU A 77 7.95 1.40 6.66
N LYS A 78 6.70 1.19 6.24
CA LYS A 78 6.37 0.45 5.01
C LYS A 78 6.99 1.14 3.78
N LYS A 79 6.84 2.46 3.65
CA LYS A 79 7.44 3.25 2.55
C LYS A 79 8.96 3.13 2.52
N GLU A 80 9.61 3.24 3.68
CA GLU A 80 11.07 3.12 3.79
C GLU A 80 11.57 1.73 3.38
N LEU A 81 10.90 0.67 3.85
CA LEU A 81 11.27 -0.70 3.51
C LEU A 81 11.06 -0.99 2.03
N CYS A 82 9.96 -0.52 1.43
CA CYS A 82 9.75 -0.59 -0.01
C CYS A 82 10.85 0.14 -0.79
N ASN A 83 11.16 1.38 -0.43
CA ASN A 83 12.20 2.18 -1.10
C ASN A 83 13.59 1.52 -1.02
N LYS A 84 13.97 0.99 0.15
CA LYS A 84 15.24 0.25 0.34
C LYS A 84 15.34 -0.99 -0.56
N ASN A 85 14.22 -1.58 -0.94
CA ASN A 85 14.14 -2.77 -1.79
C ASN A 85 13.79 -2.44 -3.24
N GLN A 86 13.89 -1.16 -3.63
CA GLN A 86 13.58 -0.69 -4.99
C GLN A 86 12.14 -1.02 -5.42
N ILE A 87 11.22 -1.07 -4.46
CA ILE A 87 9.79 -1.22 -4.69
C ILE A 87 9.14 0.17 -4.57
N VAL A 88 8.57 0.65 -5.66
CA VAL A 88 7.77 1.88 -5.68
C VAL A 88 6.42 1.59 -5.01
N LEU A 89 6.07 2.33 -3.96
CA LEU A 89 4.77 2.21 -3.30
C LEU A 89 3.80 3.25 -3.89
N ILE A 90 2.81 2.79 -4.63
CA ILE A 90 1.74 3.60 -5.21
C ILE A 90 0.59 3.67 -4.22
N GLU A 91 0.36 4.84 -3.65
CA GLU A 91 -0.77 5.07 -2.75
C GLU A 91 -1.98 5.58 -3.53
N ILE A 92 -3.12 4.92 -3.38
CA ILE A 92 -4.39 5.35 -4.00
C ILE A 92 -5.37 5.70 -2.89
N TRP A 93 -5.71 6.98 -2.78
CA TRP A 93 -6.64 7.49 -1.78
C TRP A 93 -8.09 7.22 -2.17
N TYR A 94 -8.95 6.99 -1.17
CA TYR A 94 -10.37 6.62 -1.33
C TYR A 94 -11.22 7.61 -2.15
N TYR A 95 -10.75 8.82 -2.42
CA TYR A 95 -11.40 9.81 -3.30
C TYR A 95 -10.83 9.85 -4.73
N GLU A 96 -9.68 9.22 -5.01
CA GLU A 96 -9.03 9.26 -6.33
C GLU A 96 -9.55 8.19 -7.29
N ASP A 97 -9.69 8.48 -8.58
CA ASP A 97 -10.02 7.43 -9.54
C ASP A 97 -8.85 6.43 -9.67
N PRO A 98 -9.03 5.15 -9.26
CA PRO A 98 -7.94 4.18 -9.28
C PRO A 98 -7.44 3.90 -10.70
N TYR A 99 -8.29 4.01 -11.73
CA TYR A 99 -7.87 3.83 -13.11
C TYR A 99 -6.88 4.92 -13.52
N ILE A 100 -7.21 6.18 -13.23
CA ILE A 100 -6.36 7.34 -13.57
C ILE A 100 -5.03 7.24 -12.84
N VAL A 101 -5.04 6.98 -11.53
CA VAL A 101 -3.82 6.92 -10.73
C VAL A 101 -2.92 5.77 -11.19
N ILE A 102 -3.48 4.55 -11.34
CA ILE A 102 -2.70 3.39 -11.80
C ILE A 102 -2.12 3.67 -13.19
N SER A 103 -2.92 4.14 -14.15
CA SER A 103 -2.44 4.42 -15.50
C SER A 103 -1.35 5.49 -15.54
N GLN A 104 -1.48 6.58 -14.77
CA GLN A 104 -0.46 7.63 -14.72
C GLN A 104 0.85 7.17 -14.09
N GLN A 105 0.78 6.31 -13.06
CA GLN A 105 2.00 5.78 -12.43
C GLN A 105 2.68 4.76 -13.34
N LEU A 106 1.93 3.90 -14.02
CA LEU A 106 2.48 2.96 -15.00
C LEU A 106 3.17 3.67 -16.19
N GLN A 107 2.76 4.87 -16.55
CA GLN A 107 3.44 5.68 -17.58
C GLN A 107 4.77 6.28 -17.12
N LYS A 108 5.02 6.36 -15.81
CA LYS A 108 6.24 6.95 -15.21
C LYS A 108 7.30 5.91 -14.88
N LEU A 109 6.91 4.64 -14.81
CA LEU A 109 7.79 3.48 -14.63
C LEU A 109 8.49 3.14 -15.95
#